data_AF-A0AAU0LPK1-F1
#
_entry.id   AF-A0AAU0LPK1-F1
#
_cell.length_a   1.000
_cell.length_b   1.000
_cell.length_c   1.000
_cell.angle_alpha   90.00
_cell.angle_beta   90.00
_cell.angle_gamma   90.00
#
_symmetry.space_group_name_H-M   'P 1'
#
loop_
_entity.id
_entity.type
_entity.pdbx_description
1 polymer ?
#
loop_
_entity_poly.entity_id
_entity_poly.type
_entity_poly.pdbx_seq_one_letter_code
_entity_poly.pdbx_strand_id
1 'polypeptide(L)'
;MHPKQLLDACAELVKRTLTFEHPADAVVSRFFRENRNLGPRERAALAETAYTVLRKKLLFESLARSGSGSRERRLAILGFAHSQEALARVAGKTEQGVKDARSFVRAALSPQELQWLDACEAVRPDELMEPHRHNLPEWLVAPLQQQLGDDFWAFAQSMEQAAPLDLRVNALNAKRADVQKELADAGIVAEATPYSPWGLRVQGKPALARMDAFTRGAIEVQDEGSQLLALMLDAKRGEMVVDFCAGAGGKTLAIGASMRSTGRLYAFDVSGHRLEALKPRLARSGLSNVHPAAIAHERDDRVKRLAGKIDRVLVDAPCSGLGTLRRNPDLKWRQSAKAIEELTQKQAAILASAARLVKPGGRLVYATCSVLPQENEAIADAFAAEHSDFVAMDAGELLAQLKVERGDVLCSGGETGTQYLRLWPQRHETDGFFAAVWTRKP
;
A
#
# COMPACT_ATOMS: atom_id res chain seq x y z
N MET A 1 16.20 -26.66 -0.79
CA MET A 1 15.73 -27.30 0.47
C MET A 1 14.83 -28.50 0.15
N HIS A 2 14.81 -29.56 0.97
CA HIS A 2 13.87 -30.69 0.78
C HIS A 2 12.41 -30.21 0.95
N PRO A 3 11.43 -30.69 0.14
CA PRO A 3 10.04 -30.20 0.20
C PRO A 3 9.43 -30.19 1.61
N LYS A 4 9.63 -31.28 2.37
CA LYS A 4 9.16 -31.41 3.76
C LYS A 4 9.70 -30.31 4.69
N GLN A 5 11.01 -30.04 4.63
CA GLN A 5 11.64 -29.01 5.47
C GLN A 5 11.13 -27.60 5.13
N LEU A 6 10.88 -27.35 3.84
CA LEU A 6 10.33 -26.07 3.40
C LEU A 6 8.90 -25.88 3.90
N LEU A 7 8.07 -26.92 3.82
CA LEU A 7 6.70 -26.90 4.34
C LEU A 7 6.67 -26.70 5.87
N ASP A 8 7.56 -27.35 6.61
CA ASP A 8 7.66 -27.16 8.07
C ASP A 8 8.08 -25.73 8.42
N ALA A 9 9.00 -25.13 7.65
CA ALA A 9 9.38 -23.73 7.79
C ALA A 9 8.22 -22.77 7.44
N CYS A 10 7.42 -23.09 6.42
CA CYS A 10 6.18 -22.37 6.12
C CYS A 10 5.20 -22.44 7.29
N ALA A 11 4.99 -23.60 7.90
CA ALA A 11 4.10 -23.77 9.04
C ALA A 11 4.53 -22.93 10.25
N GLU A 12 5.83 -22.90 10.56
CA GLU A 12 6.37 -22.06 11.64
C GLU A 12 6.23 -20.57 11.33
N LEU A 13 6.48 -20.14 10.09
CA LEU A 13 6.26 -18.74 9.71
C LEU A 13 4.79 -18.35 9.79
N VAL A 14 3.88 -19.20 9.29
CA VAL A 14 2.43 -19.01 9.39
C VAL A 14 2.01 -18.86 10.85
N LYS A 15 2.48 -19.73 11.73
CA LYS A 15 2.24 -19.66 13.18
C LYS A 15 2.56 -18.28 13.74
N ARG A 16 3.75 -17.76 13.42
CA ARG A 16 4.22 -16.45 13.89
C ARG A 16 3.42 -15.30 13.31
N THR A 17 3.03 -15.37 12.04
CA THR A 17 2.24 -14.29 11.41
C THR A 17 0.80 -14.21 11.93
N LEU A 18 0.25 -15.33 12.42
CA LEU A 18 -1.12 -15.39 12.94
C LEU A 18 -1.26 -14.92 14.39
N THR A 19 -0.17 -14.52 15.07
CA THR A 19 -0.25 -13.90 16.40
C THR A 19 -0.70 -12.45 16.34
N PHE A 20 -0.48 -11.79 15.19
CA PHE A 20 -0.84 -10.39 14.94
C PHE A 20 -0.20 -9.35 15.88
N GLU A 21 0.77 -9.76 16.71
CA GLU A 21 1.52 -8.89 17.63
C GLU A 21 2.37 -7.85 16.88
N HIS A 22 2.84 -8.20 15.69
CA HIS A 22 3.68 -7.36 14.83
C HIS A 22 3.18 -7.39 13.38
N PRO A 23 3.49 -6.34 12.58
CA PRO A 23 3.27 -6.37 11.15
C PRO A 23 3.86 -7.61 10.47
N ALA A 24 3.11 -8.21 9.53
CA ALA A 24 3.53 -9.44 8.87
C ALA A 24 4.88 -9.31 8.16
N ASP A 25 5.16 -8.18 7.51
CA ASP A 25 6.42 -7.89 6.84
C ASP A 25 7.61 -7.88 7.83
N ALA A 26 7.41 -7.35 9.03
CA ALA A 26 8.40 -7.36 10.11
C ALA A 26 8.66 -8.77 10.64
N VAL A 27 7.60 -9.58 10.80
CA VAL A 27 7.70 -10.99 11.21
C VAL A 27 8.46 -11.81 10.17
N VAL A 28 8.11 -11.68 8.89
CA VAL A 28 8.77 -12.35 7.76
C VAL A 28 10.24 -11.93 7.67
N SER A 29 10.52 -10.63 7.76
CA SER A 29 11.88 -10.10 7.73
C SER A 29 12.74 -10.62 8.88
N ARG A 30 12.18 -10.67 10.11
CA ARG A 30 12.85 -11.24 11.28
C ARG A 30 13.12 -12.73 11.08
N PHE A 31 12.14 -13.48 10.60
CA PHE A 31 12.28 -14.91 10.32
C PHE A 31 13.44 -15.18 9.33
N PHE A 32 13.56 -14.39 8.27
CA PHE A 32 14.68 -14.54 7.31
C PHE A 32 16.04 -14.13 7.88
N ARG A 33 16.10 -13.20 8.84
CA ARG A 33 17.33 -12.86 9.55
C ARG A 33 17.80 -13.98 10.48
N GLU A 34 16.85 -14.68 11.09
CA GLU A 34 17.09 -15.87 11.95
C GLU A 34 17.47 -17.10 11.10
N ASN A 35 16.98 -17.19 9.86
CA ASN A 35 17.21 -18.32 8.95
C ASN A 35 18.03 -17.91 7.70
N ARG A 36 19.30 -17.51 7.92
CA ARG A 36 20.16 -16.94 6.86
C ARG A 36 20.50 -17.91 5.72
N ASN A 37 20.41 -19.22 5.98
CA ASN A 37 20.66 -20.30 5.03
C ASN A 37 19.57 -20.44 3.95
N LEU A 38 18.41 -19.78 4.10
CA LEU A 38 17.36 -19.78 3.08
C LEU A 38 17.79 -18.98 1.86
N GLY A 39 17.76 -19.63 0.68
CA GLY A 39 18.00 -18.98 -0.60
C GLY A 39 16.81 -18.14 -1.08
N PRO A 40 16.95 -17.39 -2.18
CA PRO A 40 15.91 -16.50 -2.69
C PRO A 40 14.59 -17.22 -3.02
N ARG A 41 14.68 -18.43 -3.58
CA ARG A 41 13.49 -19.24 -3.93
C ARG A 41 12.76 -19.73 -2.69
N GLU A 42 13.47 -20.21 -1.66
CA GLU A 42 12.83 -20.61 -0.41
C GLU A 42 12.17 -19.43 0.29
N ARG A 43 12.83 -18.27 0.36
CA ARG A 43 12.26 -17.05 0.96
C ARG A 43 10.99 -16.60 0.24
N ALA A 44 10.99 -16.65 -1.09
CA ALA A 44 9.80 -16.33 -1.89
C ALA A 44 8.64 -17.28 -1.56
N ALA A 45 8.88 -18.60 -1.53
CA ALA A 45 7.85 -19.58 -1.20
C ALA A 45 7.28 -19.38 0.21
N LEU A 46 8.13 -19.13 1.20
CA LEU A 46 7.73 -18.86 2.59
C LEU A 46 6.86 -17.61 2.69
N ALA A 47 7.32 -16.50 2.10
CA ALA A 47 6.58 -15.26 2.11
C ALA A 47 5.23 -15.43 1.41
N GLU A 48 5.20 -15.91 0.16
CA GLU A 48 3.94 -16.07 -0.58
C GLU A 48 2.97 -17.03 0.13
N THR A 49 3.46 -18.09 0.77
CA THR A 49 2.61 -18.97 1.60
C THR A 49 1.99 -18.20 2.75
N ALA A 50 2.79 -17.51 3.57
CA ALA A 50 2.30 -16.76 4.74
C ALA A 50 1.30 -15.66 4.34
N TYR A 51 1.62 -14.87 3.32
CA TYR A 51 0.72 -13.82 2.82
C TYR A 51 -0.57 -14.40 2.23
N THR A 52 -0.52 -15.55 1.55
CA THR A 52 -1.73 -16.23 1.03
C THR A 52 -2.62 -16.72 2.16
N VAL A 53 -2.05 -17.27 3.24
CA VAL A 53 -2.81 -17.65 4.44
C VAL A 53 -3.49 -16.44 5.07
N LEU A 54 -2.79 -15.30 5.17
CA LEU A 54 -3.37 -14.07 5.72
C LEU A 54 -4.51 -13.51 4.85
N ARG A 55 -4.37 -13.59 3.51
CA ARG A 55 -5.41 -13.16 2.57
C ARG A 55 -6.66 -14.02 2.68
N LYS A 56 -6.50 -15.35 2.70
CA LYS A 56 -7.57 -16.36 2.68
C LYS A 56 -7.85 -16.99 4.05
N LYS A 57 -7.63 -16.23 5.12
CA LYS A 57 -7.62 -16.74 6.50
C LYS A 57 -8.90 -17.50 6.86
N LEU A 58 -10.07 -16.90 6.64
CA LEU A 58 -11.35 -17.51 7.05
C LEU A 58 -11.65 -18.77 6.25
N LEU A 59 -11.39 -18.75 4.94
CA LEU A 59 -11.51 -19.93 4.09
C LEU A 59 -10.61 -21.06 4.58
N PHE A 60 -9.31 -20.78 4.75
CA PHE A 60 -8.34 -21.80 5.11
C PHE A 60 -8.54 -22.31 6.54
N GLU A 61 -8.99 -21.46 7.47
CA GLU A 61 -9.36 -21.89 8.82
C GLU A 61 -10.58 -22.81 8.81
N SER A 62 -11.57 -22.53 7.95
CA SER A 62 -12.74 -23.40 7.78
C SER A 62 -12.34 -24.77 7.23
N LEU A 63 -11.54 -24.80 6.16
CA LEU A 63 -11.03 -26.05 5.56
C LEU A 63 -10.10 -26.83 6.51
N ALA A 64 -9.29 -26.13 7.30
CA ALA A 64 -8.34 -26.73 8.25
C ALA A 64 -8.99 -27.24 9.56
N ARG A 65 -10.33 -27.21 9.69
CA ARG A 65 -11.05 -27.86 10.81
C ARG A 65 -10.95 -29.39 10.75
N SER A 66 -10.78 -29.96 9.56
CA SER A 66 -10.53 -31.39 9.34
C SER A 66 -9.06 -31.64 8.99
N GLY A 67 -8.71 -32.90 8.73
CA GLY A 67 -7.35 -33.31 8.33
C GLY A 67 -6.42 -33.60 9.52
N SER A 68 -5.22 -34.09 9.21
CA SER A 68 -4.20 -34.47 10.19
C SER A 68 -3.20 -33.34 10.48
N GLY A 69 -2.34 -33.52 11.50
CA GLY A 69 -1.28 -32.58 11.85
C GLY A 69 -1.71 -31.38 12.70
N SER A 70 -0.85 -30.39 12.85
CA SER A 70 -1.21 -29.12 13.50
C SER A 70 -2.04 -28.23 12.59
N ARG A 71 -2.79 -27.29 13.18
CA ARG A 71 -3.55 -26.28 12.42
C ARG A 71 -2.63 -25.50 11.48
N GLU A 72 -1.46 -25.09 11.95
CA GLU A 72 -0.50 -24.27 11.21
C GLU A 72 0.07 -25.04 10.02
N ARG A 73 0.29 -26.35 10.16
CA ARG A 73 0.71 -27.21 9.06
C ARG A 73 -0.37 -27.27 7.98
N ARG A 74 -1.64 -27.48 8.34
CA ARG A 74 -2.75 -27.49 7.38
C ARG A 74 -2.89 -26.14 6.65
N LEU A 75 -2.79 -25.04 7.38
CA LEU A 75 -2.81 -23.70 6.78
C LEU A 75 -1.62 -23.49 5.82
N ALA A 76 -0.42 -23.95 6.19
CA ALA A 76 0.75 -23.87 5.32
C ALA A 76 0.60 -24.73 4.05
N ILE A 77 -0.01 -25.92 4.14
CA ILE A 77 -0.30 -26.76 2.98
C ILE A 77 -1.23 -26.01 2.01
N LEU A 78 -2.35 -25.49 2.50
CA LEU A 78 -3.33 -24.75 1.70
C LEU A 78 -2.70 -23.50 1.07
N GLY A 79 -1.99 -22.70 1.88
CA GLY A 79 -1.33 -21.48 1.40
C GLY A 79 -0.23 -21.73 0.38
N PHE A 80 0.55 -22.80 0.56
CA PHE A 80 1.63 -23.13 -0.36
C PHE A 80 1.07 -23.66 -1.68
N ALA A 81 0.13 -24.62 -1.66
CA ALA A 81 -0.53 -25.12 -2.86
C ALA A 81 -1.20 -23.99 -3.66
N HIS A 82 -1.97 -23.13 -2.97
CA HIS A 82 -2.68 -22.03 -3.59
C HIS A 82 -1.74 -20.97 -4.19
N SER A 83 -0.67 -20.60 -3.48
CA SER A 83 0.30 -19.61 -3.98
C SER A 83 1.06 -20.10 -5.22
N GLN A 84 1.42 -21.39 -5.29
CA GLN A 84 2.06 -21.96 -6.48
C GLN A 84 1.13 -21.96 -7.70
N GLU A 85 -0.14 -22.29 -7.50
CA GLU A 85 -1.16 -22.22 -8.55
C GLU A 85 -1.35 -20.79 -9.06
N ALA A 86 -1.52 -19.83 -8.15
CA ALA A 86 -1.68 -18.42 -8.50
C ALA A 86 -0.47 -17.89 -9.29
N LEU A 87 0.75 -18.18 -8.85
CA LEU A 87 1.98 -17.78 -9.55
C LEU A 87 2.10 -18.43 -10.93
N ALA A 88 1.74 -19.71 -11.06
CA ALA A 88 1.77 -20.40 -12.35
C ALA A 88 0.76 -19.80 -13.34
N ARG A 89 -0.45 -19.46 -12.90
CA ARG A 89 -1.46 -18.81 -13.73
C ARG A 89 -1.04 -17.42 -14.19
N VAL A 90 -0.49 -16.60 -13.28
CA VAL A 90 0.03 -15.27 -13.63
C VAL A 90 1.19 -15.36 -14.63
N ALA A 91 2.00 -16.42 -14.55
CA ALA A 91 3.05 -16.71 -15.52
C ALA A 91 2.55 -17.32 -16.85
N GLY A 92 1.24 -17.37 -17.09
CA GLY A 92 0.64 -17.89 -18.33
C GLY A 92 0.86 -19.39 -18.54
N LYS A 93 1.08 -20.17 -17.47
CA LYS A 93 1.27 -21.61 -17.57
C LYS A 93 -0.03 -22.32 -17.95
N THR A 94 0.09 -23.40 -18.72
CA THR A 94 -1.02 -24.31 -19.04
C THR A 94 -1.52 -25.03 -17.78
N GLU A 95 -2.69 -25.68 -17.87
CA GLU A 95 -3.20 -26.54 -16.80
C GLU A 95 -2.18 -27.59 -16.33
N GLN A 96 -1.42 -28.17 -17.26
CA GLN A 96 -0.33 -29.08 -16.91
C GLN A 96 0.78 -28.35 -16.13
N GLY A 97 1.19 -27.16 -16.57
CA GLY A 97 2.18 -26.36 -15.85
C GLY A 97 1.74 -25.93 -14.44
N VAL A 98 0.44 -25.73 -14.21
CA VAL A 98 -0.14 -25.48 -12.88
C VAL A 98 -0.06 -26.74 -12.01
N LYS A 99 -0.38 -27.92 -12.56
CA LYS A 99 -0.21 -29.21 -11.87
C LYS A 99 1.25 -29.46 -11.50
N ASP A 100 2.16 -29.20 -12.43
CA ASP A 100 3.60 -29.36 -12.22
C ASP A 100 4.11 -28.42 -11.13
N ALA A 101 3.63 -27.18 -11.09
CA ALA A 101 4.00 -26.22 -10.05
C ALA A 101 3.64 -26.73 -8.64
N ARG A 102 2.47 -27.35 -8.49
CA ARG A 102 1.99 -27.92 -7.22
C ARG A 102 2.65 -29.26 -6.84
N SER A 103 3.33 -29.93 -7.76
CA SER A 103 3.99 -31.22 -7.49
C SER A 103 4.98 -31.14 -6.33
N PHE A 104 5.64 -29.99 -6.17
CA PHE A 104 6.63 -29.78 -5.12
C PHE A 104 6.03 -29.85 -3.72
N VAL A 105 4.93 -29.12 -3.45
CA VAL A 105 4.28 -29.20 -2.13
C VAL A 105 3.66 -30.57 -1.92
N ARG A 106 3.06 -31.18 -2.96
CA ARG A 106 2.46 -32.52 -2.87
C ARG A 106 3.47 -33.61 -2.51
N ALA A 107 4.72 -33.49 -2.98
CA ALA A 107 5.81 -34.40 -2.59
C ALA A 107 6.20 -34.31 -1.10
N ALA A 108 5.78 -33.27 -0.39
CA ALA A 108 6.03 -33.10 1.04
C ALA A 108 4.92 -33.71 1.94
N LEU A 109 3.83 -34.21 1.35
CA LEU A 109 2.61 -34.60 2.03
C LEU A 109 2.53 -36.10 2.27
N SER A 110 1.89 -36.50 3.38
CA SER A 110 1.49 -37.89 3.59
C SER A 110 0.29 -38.26 2.68
N PRO A 111 -0.01 -39.56 2.47
CA PRO A 111 -1.20 -39.97 1.73
C PRO A 111 -2.51 -39.38 2.29
N GLN A 112 -2.60 -39.27 3.62
CA GLN A 112 -3.76 -38.66 4.29
C GLN A 112 -3.86 -37.15 4.01
N GLU A 113 -2.73 -36.45 4.02
CA GLU A 113 -2.67 -35.02 3.70
C GLU A 113 -2.98 -34.74 2.23
N LEU A 114 -2.55 -35.61 1.31
CA LEU A 114 -2.88 -35.54 -0.11
C LEU A 114 -4.39 -35.69 -0.34
N GLN A 115 -4.98 -36.74 0.23
CA GLN A 115 -6.42 -36.96 0.12
C GLN A 115 -7.23 -35.80 0.70
N TRP A 116 -6.78 -35.25 1.83
CA TRP A 116 -7.40 -34.08 2.45
C TRP A 116 -7.27 -32.83 1.57
N LEU A 117 -6.08 -32.54 1.02
CA LEU A 117 -5.87 -31.40 0.13
C LEU A 117 -6.75 -31.52 -1.13
N ASP A 118 -6.84 -32.71 -1.73
CA ASP A 118 -7.68 -32.96 -2.89
C ASP A 118 -9.18 -32.73 -2.57
N ALA A 119 -9.63 -33.15 -1.38
CA ALA A 119 -10.99 -32.87 -0.92
C ALA A 119 -11.24 -31.36 -0.70
N CYS A 120 -10.26 -30.62 -0.17
CA CYS A 120 -10.37 -29.17 0.00
C CYS A 120 -10.41 -28.44 -1.35
N GLU A 121 -9.61 -28.85 -2.33
CA GLU A 121 -9.58 -28.26 -3.67
C GLU A 121 -10.85 -28.56 -4.49
N ALA A 122 -11.58 -29.63 -4.15
CA ALA A 122 -12.83 -30.00 -4.79
C ALA A 122 -14.04 -29.16 -4.31
N VAL A 123 -13.92 -28.41 -3.20
CA VAL A 123 -14.99 -27.55 -2.69
C VAL A 123 -15.29 -26.43 -3.68
N ARG A 124 -16.53 -26.33 -4.13
CA ARG A 124 -16.90 -25.30 -5.13
C ARG A 124 -17.12 -23.93 -4.47
N PRO A 125 -16.76 -22.81 -5.13
CA PRO A 125 -16.94 -21.48 -4.56
C PRO A 125 -18.38 -21.11 -4.17
N ASP A 126 -19.39 -21.68 -4.84
CA ASP A 126 -20.82 -21.49 -4.58
C ASP A 126 -21.32 -22.25 -3.34
N GLU A 127 -20.57 -23.27 -2.89
CA GLU A 127 -20.85 -24.01 -1.66
C GLU A 127 -20.27 -23.32 -0.41
N LEU A 128 -19.40 -22.32 -0.61
CA LEU A 128 -18.79 -21.58 0.48
C LEU A 128 -19.74 -20.50 1.00
N MET A 129 -19.86 -20.44 2.34
CA MET A 129 -20.46 -19.29 3.02
C MET A 129 -19.71 -17.99 2.66
N GLU A 130 -20.44 -16.87 2.63
CA GLU A 130 -19.88 -15.56 2.26
C GLU A 130 -18.59 -15.18 3.02
N PRO A 131 -18.46 -15.38 4.35
CA PRO A 131 -17.22 -15.08 5.07
C PRO A 131 -15.98 -15.78 4.52
N HIS A 132 -16.15 -16.99 4.00
CA HIS A 132 -15.07 -17.77 3.40
C HIS A 132 -14.77 -17.32 1.96
N ARG A 133 -15.68 -16.58 1.31
CA ARG A 133 -15.50 -16.06 -0.05
C ARG A 133 -14.84 -14.68 -0.06
N HIS A 134 -15.17 -13.79 0.88
CA HIS A 134 -14.56 -12.45 0.93
C HIS A 134 -13.35 -12.36 1.87
N ASN A 135 -13.21 -13.28 2.84
CA ASN A 135 -12.10 -13.31 3.79
C ASN A 135 -11.86 -11.99 4.53
N LEU A 136 -12.93 -11.30 4.94
CA LEU A 136 -12.88 -10.04 5.68
C LEU A 136 -13.45 -10.27 7.09
N PRO A 137 -12.98 -9.53 8.11
CA PRO A 137 -13.61 -9.59 9.44
C PRO A 137 -15.01 -8.96 9.39
N GLU A 138 -15.92 -9.47 10.23
CA GLU A 138 -17.34 -9.06 10.25
C GLU A 138 -17.52 -7.55 10.39
N TRP A 139 -16.75 -6.91 11.27
CA TRP A 139 -16.85 -5.47 11.53
C TRP A 139 -16.56 -4.60 10.28
N LEU A 140 -15.84 -5.14 9.29
CA LEU A 140 -15.48 -4.43 8.06
C LEU A 140 -16.46 -4.69 6.92
N VAL A 141 -17.24 -5.78 6.97
CA VAL A 141 -18.13 -6.20 5.88
C VAL A 141 -19.26 -5.19 5.68
N ALA A 142 -20.04 -4.91 6.73
CA ALA A 142 -21.22 -4.05 6.60
C ALA A 142 -20.89 -2.63 6.11
N PRO A 143 -19.86 -1.93 6.65
CA PRO A 143 -19.46 -0.62 6.11
C PRO A 143 -19.04 -0.67 4.63
N LEU A 144 -18.33 -1.71 4.21
CA LEU A 144 -17.90 -1.85 2.81
C LEU A 144 -19.06 -2.19 1.89
N GLN A 145 -19.99 -3.05 2.29
CA GLN A 145 -21.19 -3.35 1.51
C GLN A 145 -22.06 -2.10 1.35
N GLN A 146 -22.25 -1.33 2.42
CA GLN A 146 -22.99 -0.07 2.37
C GLN A 146 -22.34 0.93 1.40
N GLN A 147 -21.01 1.01 1.42
CA GLN A 147 -20.28 1.95 0.57
C GLN A 147 -20.18 1.52 -0.90
N LEU A 148 -19.94 0.24 -1.16
CA LEU A 148 -19.62 -0.27 -2.50
C LEU A 148 -20.84 -0.84 -3.24
N GLY A 149 -21.90 -1.21 -2.52
CA GLY A 149 -23.06 -1.89 -3.09
C GLY A 149 -22.63 -3.13 -3.88
N ASP A 150 -23.04 -3.18 -5.15
CA ASP A 150 -22.73 -4.28 -6.07
C ASP A 150 -21.23 -4.49 -6.32
N ASP A 151 -20.41 -3.44 -6.15
CA ASP A 151 -18.96 -3.49 -6.36
C ASP A 151 -18.19 -4.12 -5.17
N PHE A 152 -18.88 -4.45 -4.08
CA PHE A 152 -18.28 -5.08 -2.90
C PHE A 152 -17.55 -6.39 -3.24
N TRP A 153 -18.16 -7.24 -4.08
CA TRP A 153 -17.56 -8.53 -4.42
C TRP A 153 -16.33 -8.40 -5.30
N ALA A 154 -16.31 -7.45 -6.23
CA ALA A 154 -15.13 -7.16 -7.04
C ALA A 154 -13.99 -6.60 -6.16
N PHE A 155 -14.31 -5.71 -5.21
CA PHE A 155 -13.36 -5.26 -4.20
C PHE A 155 -12.79 -6.43 -3.39
N ALA A 156 -13.65 -7.27 -2.81
CA ALA A 156 -13.24 -8.40 -1.98
C ALA A 156 -12.30 -9.35 -2.76
N GLN A 157 -12.66 -9.70 -3.99
CA GLN A 157 -11.82 -10.54 -4.86
C GLN A 157 -10.47 -9.89 -5.17
N SER A 158 -10.44 -8.58 -5.43
CA SER A 158 -9.19 -7.87 -5.67
C SER A 158 -8.25 -7.90 -4.46
N MET A 159 -8.80 -7.89 -3.23
CA MET A 159 -8.02 -7.95 -1.98
C MET A 159 -7.38 -9.31 -1.73
N GLU A 160 -7.85 -10.36 -2.40
CA GLU A 160 -7.25 -11.69 -2.33
C GLU A 160 -6.04 -11.86 -3.25
N GLN A 161 -5.78 -10.90 -4.12
CA GLN A 161 -4.67 -10.92 -5.07
C GLN A 161 -3.45 -10.17 -4.52
N ALA A 162 -2.27 -10.50 -5.06
CA ALA A 162 -1.07 -9.72 -4.80
C ALA A 162 -1.11 -8.40 -5.58
N ALA A 163 -0.71 -7.30 -4.95
CA ALA A 163 -0.63 -6.01 -5.62
C ALA A 163 0.47 -6.02 -6.70
N PRO A 164 0.30 -5.26 -7.80
CA PRO A 164 1.37 -5.03 -8.76
C PRO A 164 2.56 -4.30 -8.12
N LEU A 165 3.71 -4.41 -8.77
CA LEU A 165 4.93 -3.69 -8.39
C LEU A 165 5.04 -2.41 -9.23
N ASP A 166 4.75 -1.28 -8.60
CA ASP A 166 4.89 0.02 -9.25
C ASP A 166 6.18 0.71 -8.77
N LEU A 167 6.85 1.33 -9.73
CA LEU A 167 8.04 2.15 -9.54
C LEU A 167 7.69 3.61 -9.86
N ARG A 168 8.21 4.53 -9.05
CA ARG A 168 8.22 5.95 -9.39
C ARG A 168 9.58 6.32 -9.96
N VAL A 169 9.60 6.83 -11.18
CA VAL A 169 10.80 7.43 -11.77
C VAL A 169 11.11 8.77 -11.10
N ASN A 170 12.36 8.99 -10.74
CA ASN A 170 12.82 10.25 -10.17
C ASN A 170 12.91 11.32 -11.26
N ALA A 171 11.86 12.12 -11.38
CA ALA A 171 11.74 13.16 -12.38
C ALA A 171 12.83 14.26 -12.28
N LEU A 172 13.63 14.30 -11.21
CA LEU A 172 14.77 15.23 -11.08
C LEU A 172 15.93 14.84 -12.01
N ASN A 173 16.20 13.54 -12.15
CA ASN A 173 17.44 13.04 -12.76
C ASN A 173 17.22 12.00 -13.86
N ALA A 174 15.99 11.59 -14.13
CA ALA A 174 15.67 10.59 -15.16
C ALA A 174 14.34 10.89 -15.87
N LYS A 175 14.20 10.39 -17.10
CA LYS A 175 12.94 10.37 -17.85
C LYS A 175 12.32 8.97 -17.80
N ARG A 176 10.99 8.91 -17.78
CA ARG A 176 10.23 7.65 -17.68
C ARG A 176 10.60 6.64 -18.78
N ALA A 177 10.67 7.10 -20.02
CA ALA A 177 11.01 6.27 -21.17
C ALA A 177 12.45 5.71 -21.12
N ASP A 178 13.41 6.51 -20.65
CA ASP A 178 14.81 6.08 -20.54
C ASP A 178 14.97 4.97 -19.49
N VAL A 179 14.30 5.12 -18.34
CA VAL A 179 14.27 4.09 -17.29
C VAL A 179 13.55 2.84 -17.77
N GLN A 180 12.43 2.98 -18.49
CA GLN A 180 11.73 1.82 -19.06
C GLN A 180 12.64 1.02 -19.99
N LYS A 181 13.43 1.70 -20.83
CA LYS A 181 14.42 1.05 -21.69
C LYS A 181 15.51 0.35 -20.87
N GLU A 182 16.05 1.00 -19.84
CA GLU A 182 17.05 0.39 -18.96
C GLU A 182 16.52 -0.89 -18.26
N LEU A 183 15.25 -0.89 -17.84
CA LEU A 183 14.60 -2.07 -17.29
C LEU A 183 14.49 -3.19 -18.34
N ALA A 184 14.08 -2.85 -19.57
CA ALA A 184 13.97 -3.81 -20.67
C ALA A 184 15.33 -4.43 -21.02
N ASP A 185 16.40 -3.62 -21.08
CA ASP A 185 17.78 -4.09 -21.31
C ASP A 185 18.25 -5.05 -20.20
N ALA A 186 17.73 -4.90 -18.98
CA ALA A 186 17.94 -5.81 -17.85
C ALA A 186 16.99 -7.02 -17.83
N GLY A 187 16.17 -7.21 -18.87
CA GLY A 187 15.20 -8.31 -18.97
C GLY A 187 13.97 -8.14 -18.08
N ILE A 188 13.68 -6.92 -17.62
CA ILE A 188 12.51 -6.59 -16.79
C ILE A 188 11.47 -5.90 -17.66
N VAL A 189 10.33 -6.56 -17.84
CA VAL A 189 9.19 -5.99 -18.55
C VAL A 189 8.51 -4.97 -17.65
N ALA A 190 8.43 -3.72 -18.13
CA ALA A 190 7.75 -2.64 -17.45
C ALA A 190 6.93 -1.79 -18.44
N GLU A 191 5.77 -1.36 -17.99
CA GLU A 191 4.84 -0.51 -18.75
C GLU A 191 4.60 0.80 -18.01
N ALA A 192 4.28 1.87 -18.73
CA ALA A 192 3.84 3.11 -18.11
C ALA A 192 2.58 2.84 -17.29
N THR A 193 2.53 3.36 -16.07
CA THR A 193 1.27 3.32 -15.32
C THR A 193 0.25 4.27 -15.96
N PRO A 194 -1.06 3.95 -15.90
CA PRO A 194 -2.09 4.66 -16.66
C PRO A 194 -2.40 6.08 -16.18
N TYR A 195 -2.08 6.44 -14.94
CA TYR A 195 -2.49 7.71 -14.33
C TYR A 195 -1.29 8.59 -13.95
N SER A 196 -0.31 8.03 -13.23
CA SER A 196 0.87 8.79 -12.79
C SER A 196 1.83 9.04 -13.95
N PRO A 197 2.23 10.31 -14.19
CA PRO A 197 3.22 10.62 -15.22
C PRO A 197 4.63 10.10 -14.87
N TRP A 198 4.84 9.62 -13.65
CA TRP A 198 6.13 9.13 -13.16
C TRP A 198 6.21 7.60 -13.10
N GLY A 199 5.07 6.92 -13.15
CA GLY A 199 4.96 5.51 -12.78
C GLY A 199 5.38 4.54 -13.88
N LEU A 200 6.05 3.46 -13.48
CA LEU A 200 6.26 2.25 -14.28
C LEU A 200 5.74 1.04 -13.49
N ARG A 201 4.85 0.25 -14.10
CA ARG A 201 4.37 -1.03 -13.55
C ARG A 201 5.25 -2.15 -14.06
N VAL A 202 5.81 -2.93 -13.15
CA VAL A 202 6.74 -4.02 -13.44
C VAL A 202 6.02 -5.35 -13.38
N GLN A 203 6.25 -6.21 -14.37
CA GLN A 203 5.77 -7.59 -14.32
C GLN A 203 6.59 -8.42 -13.34
N GLY A 204 5.90 -9.15 -12.46
CA GLY A 204 6.53 -9.97 -11.43
C GLY A 204 7.16 -9.15 -10.30
N LYS A 205 8.14 -9.76 -9.61
CA LYS A 205 8.83 -9.17 -8.45
C LYS A 205 10.35 -9.30 -8.58
N PRO A 206 10.99 -8.66 -9.57
CA PRO A 206 12.43 -8.75 -9.76
C PRO A 206 13.20 -8.15 -8.58
N ALA A 207 14.46 -8.57 -8.43
CA ALA A 207 15.33 -8.06 -7.38
C ALA A 207 15.91 -6.68 -7.75
N LEU A 208 15.18 -5.61 -7.44
CA LEU A 208 15.54 -4.24 -7.84
C LEU A 208 16.71 -3.64 -7.06
N ALA A 209 16.95 -4.07 -5.82
CA ALA A 209 17.87 -3.41 -4.89
C ALA A 209 19.33 -3.34 -5.37
N ARG A 210 19.72 -4.17 -6.35
CA ARG A 210 21.07 -4.22 -6.94
C ARG A 210 21.16 -3.61 -8.34
N MET A 211 20.05 -3.11 -8.88
CA MET A 211 20.04 -2.50 -10.22
C MET A 211 20.62 -1.09 -10.16
N ASP A 212 21.31 -0.70 -11.23
CA ASP A 212 21.89 0.64 -11.35
C ASP A 212 20.84 1.74 -11.18
N ALA A 213 19.72 1.68 -11.91
CA ALA A 213 18.56 2.57 -11.74
C ALA A 213 18.14 2.76 -10.27
N PHE A 214 18.16 1.70 -9.45
CA PHE A 214 17.79 1.79 -8.05
C PHE A 214 18.91 2.42 -7.21
N THR A 215 20.15 1.96 -7.37
CA THR A 215 21.29 2.42 -6.57
C THR A 215 21.64 3.88 -6.82
N ARG A 216 21.46 4.36 -8.05
CA ARG A 216 21.64 5.79 -8.41
C ARG A 216 20.41 6.66 -8.15
N GLY A 217 19.35 6.09 -7.57
CA GLY A 217 18.13 6.80 -7.20
C GLY A 217 17.30 7.32 -8.38
N ALA A 218 17.36 6.65 -9.54
CA ALA A 218 16.49 6.92 -10.69
C ALA A 218 15.08 6.37 -10.51
N ILE A 219 14.90 5.37 -9.64
CA ILE A 219 13.62 4.77 -9.30
C ILE A 219 13.43 4.61 -7.78
N GLU A 220 12.18 4.66 -7.34
CA GLU A 220 11.73 4.28 -6.00
C GLU A 220 10.55 3.31 -6.12
N VAL A 221 10.44 2.32 -5.23
CA VAL A 221 9.23 1.49 -5.15
C VAL A 221 8.12 2.31 -4.50
N GLN A 222 7.04 2.54 -5.25
CA GLN A 222 5.89 3.31 -4.77
C GLN A 222 4.66 3.03 -5.63
N ASP A 223 3.56 2.66 -4.98
CA ASP A 223 2.24 2.51 -5.60
C ASP A 223 1.83 3.77 -6.38
N GLU A 224 1.26 3.61 -7.57
CA GLU A 224 0.79 4.69 -8.41
C GLU A 224 -0.14 5.68 -7.69
N GLY A 225 -1.08 5.18 -6.87
CA GLY A 225 -1.98 6.04 -6.10
C GLY A 225 -1.22 6.96 -5.14
N SER A 226 -0.18 6.44 -4.48
CA SER A 226 0.68 7.26 -3.63
C SER A 226 1.51 8.28 -4.41
N GLN A 227 1.77 8.06 -5.70
CA GLN A 227 2.43 9.04 -6.57
C GLN A 227 1.47 10.19 -6.89
N LEU A 228 0.21 9.88 -7.19
CA LEU A 228 -0.84 10.87 -7.45
C LEU A 228 -1.07 11.80 -6.25
N LEU A 229 -1.05 11.27 -5.02
CA LEU A 229 -1.16 12.10 -3.80
C LEU A 229 -0.07 13.16 -3.71
N ALA A 230 1.18 12.82 -4.06
CA ALA A 230 2.26 13.78 -4.08
C ALA A 230 2.14 14.78 -5.25
N LEU A 231 1.60 14.34 -6.39
CA LEU A 231 1.35 15.19 -7.56
C LEU A 231 0.26 16.24 -7.28
N MET A 232 -0.83 15.88 -6.60
CA MET A 232 -1.94 16.78 -6.25
C MET A 232 -1.53 17.96 -5.35
N LEU A 233 -0.44 17.79 -4.59
CA LEU A 233 0.13 18.89 -3.80
C LEU A 233 0.59 20.05 -4.70
N ASP A 234 0.98 19.75 -5.95
CA ASP A 234 1.44 20.71 -6.95
C ASP A 234 2.49 21.70 -6.42
N ALA A 235 3.48 21.15 -5.72
CA ALA A 235 4.59 21.90 -5.16
C ALA A 235 5.49 22.47 -6.27
N LYS A 236 5.72 23.79 -6.21
CA LYS A 236 6.50 24.53 -7.21
C LYS A 236 7.93 24.81 -6.73
N ARG A 237 8.77 25.20 -7.68
CA ARG A 237 10.14 25.63 -7.39
C ARG A 237 10.15 26.84 -6.45
N GLY A 238 11.08 26.85 -5.50
CA GLY A 238 11.26 27.97 -4.56
C GLY A 238 10.26 28.02 -3.39
N GLU A 239 9.18 27.23 -3.42
CA GLU A 239 8.17 27.22 -2.35
C GLU A 239 8.71 26.63 -1.02
N MET A 240 8.06 27.02 0.08
CA MET A 240 8.17 26.34 1.36
C MET A 240 7.06 25.28 1.47
N VAL A 241 7.45 24.02 1.65
CA VAL A 241 6.55 22.87 1.60
C VAL A 241 6.74 22.01 2.84
N VAL A 242 5.66 21.42 3.33
CA VAL A 242 5.67 20.49 4.47
C VAL A 242 5.00 19.18 4.07
N ASP A 243 5.71 18.07 4.27
CA ASP A 243 5.14 16.72 4.37
C ASP A 243 5.02 16.39 5.87
N PHE A 244 3.80 16.47 6.41
CA PHE A 244 3.56 16.53 7.86
C PHE A 244 3.65 15.15 8.54
N CYS A 245 3.51 14.08 7.78
CA CYS A 245 3.54 12.69 8.24
C CYS A 245 4.39 11.86 7.28
N ALA A 246 5.64 12.29 7.08
CA ALA A 246 6.50 11.86 5.99
C ALA A 246 6.85 10.36 6.03
N GLY A 247 6.81 9.71 7.19
CA GLY A 247 7.17 8.30 7.34
C GLY A 247 8.57 8.02 6.82
N ALA A 248 8.69 7.05 5.91
CA ALA A 248 9.94 6.72 5.22
C ALA A 248 10.26 7.65 4.03
N GLY A 249 9.48 8.72 3.83
CA GLY A 249 9.70 9.81 2.87
C GLY A 249 9.41 9.48 1.41
N GLY A 250 8.56 8.48 1.12
CA GLY A 250 8.19 8.15 -0.26
C GLY A 250 7.62 9.37 -0.99
N LYS A 251 6.59 10.01 -0.43
CA LYS A 251 5.95 11.21 -1.00
C LYS A 251 6.87 12.44 -0.92
N THR A 252 7.59 12.64 0.19
CA THR A 252 8.63 13.67 0.33
C THR A 252 9.60 13.68 -0.85
N LEU A 253 10.14 12.53 -1.25
CA LEU A 253 11.10 12.44 -2.37
C LEU A 253 10.46 12.82 -3.71
N ALA A 254 9.17 12.49 -3.92
CA ALA A 254 8.45 12.89 -5.13
C ALA A 254 8.25 14.41 -5.16
N ILE A 255 7.82 14.99 -4.04
CA ILE A 255 7.60 16.42 -3.88
C ILE A 255 8.90 17.18 -4.14
N GLY A 256 10.02 16.77 -3.53
CA GLY A 256 11.32 17.41 -3.73
C GLY A 256 11.79 17.35 -5.19
N ALA A 257 11.52 16.26 -5.91
CA ALA A 257 11.83 16.13 -7.33
C ALA A 257 10.97 17.07 -8.20
N SER A 258 9.68 17.25 -7.88
CA SER A 258 8.77 18.22 -8.52
C SER A 258 9.22 19.66 -8.29
N MET A 259 9.72 19.96 -7.08
CA MET A 259 10.33 21.25 -6.73
C MET A 259 11.72 21.45 -7.35
N ARG A 260 12.24 20.48 -8.11
CA ARG A 260 13.58 20.49 -8.74
C ARG A 260 14.71 20.73 -7.74
N SER A 261 14.59 20.17 -6.53
CA SER A 261 15.54 20.38 -5.44
C SER A 261 15.76 21.86 -5.07
N THR A 262 14.74 22.71 -5.22
CA THR A 262 14.77 24.14 -4.84
C THR A 262 13.74 24.45 -3.74
N GLY A 263 13.82 25.64 -3.12
CA GLY A 263 12.92 25.99 -2.02
C GLY A 263 13.29 25.28 -0.72
N ARG A 264 12.30 25.02 0.15
CA ARG A 264 12.50 24.28 1.41
C ARG A 264 11.40 23.24 1.59
N LEU A 265 11.77 21.98 1.74
CA LEU A 265 10.84 20.88 2.00
C LEU A 265 11.09 20.30 3.39
N TYR A 266 10.18 20.52 4.33
CA TYR A 266 10.24 19.91 5.66
C TYR A 266 9.53 18.56 5.65
N ALA A 267 10.19 17.53 6.15
CA ALA A 267 9.62 16.20 6.31
C ALA A 267 9.49 15.89 7.80
N PHE A 268 8.28 16.03 8.33
CA PHE A 268 7.98 15.80 9.74
C PHE A 268 7.46 14.39 9.97
N ASP A 269 7.87 13.79 11.09
CA ASP A 269 7.26 12.56 11.60
C ASP A 269 7.51 12.48 13.12
N VAL A 270 6.61 11.83 13.85
CA VAL A 270 6.82 11.56 15.29
C VAL A 270 7.80 10.42 15.54
N SER A 271 8.00 9.55 14.54
CA SER A 271 8.92 8.42 14.60
C SER A 271 10.26 8.80 13.98
N GLY A 272 11.27 9.04 14.84
CA GLY A 272 12.65 9.21 14.40
C GLY A 272 13.15 8.01 13.58
N HIS A 273 12.78 6.78 13.97
CA HIS A 273 13.14 5.57 13.23
C HIS A 273 12.64 5.59 11.78
N ARG A 274 11.41 6.04 11.52
CA ARG A 274 10.90 6.12 10.14
C ARG A 274 11.68 7.15 9.30
N LEU A 275 12.05 8.27 9.90
CA LEU A 275 12.90 9.28 9.26
C LEU A 275 14.34 8.80 9.03
N GLU A 276 14.89 7.95 9.89
CA GLU A 276 16.20 7.33 9.63
C GLU A 276 16.17 6.48 8.34
N ALA A 277 15.05 5.83 8.05
CA ALA A 277 14.88 5.10 6.80
C ALA A 277 14.82 6.01 5.55
N LEU A 278 14.52 7.30 5.71
CA LEU A 278 14.56 8.29 4.62
C LEU A 278 16.01 8.67 4.25
N LYS A 279 16.94 8.75 5.20
CA LYS A 279 18.32 9.21 4.95
C LYS A 279 19.02 8.52 3.76
N PRO A 280 19.09 7.18 3.67
CA PRO A 280 19.73 6.52 2.52
C PRO A 280 18.96 6.73 1.22
N ARG A 281 17.65 7.00 1.27
CA ARG A 281 16.82 7.31 0.09
C ARG A 281 17.05 8.74 -0.39
N LEU A 282 17.21 9.67 0.55
CA LEU A 282 17.54 11.05 0.27
C LEU A 282 18.94 11.18 -0.33
N ALA A 283 19.92 10.44 0.20
CA ALA A 283 21.29 10.46 -0.31
C ALA A 283 21.38 10.06 -1.79
N ARG A 284 20.64 9.02 -2.20
CA ARG A 284 20.62 8.57 -3.61
C ARG A 284 19.70 9.39 -4.52
N SER A 285 18.70 10.10 -3.98
CA SER A 285 17.74 10.84 -4.82
C SER A 285 18.33 12.10 -5.46
N GLY A 286 19.47 12.60 -4.94
CA GLY A 286 20.11 13.83 -5.38
C GLY A 286 19.44 15.11 -4.86
N LEU A 287 18.51 15.00 -3.92
CA LEU A 287 17.83 16.14 -3.32
C LEU A 287 18.68 16.79 -2.21
N SER A 288 18.72 18.11 -2.20
CA SER A 288 19.42 18.92 -1.20
C SER A 288 18.51 19.88 -0.42
N ASN A 289 17.25 20.04 -0.84
CA ASN A 289 16.27 20.97 -0.26
C ASN A 289 15.38 20.33 0.83
N VAL A 290 15.65 19.08 1.22
CA VAL A 290 14.83 18.33 2.17
C VAL A 290 15.41 18.43 3.58
N HIS A 291 14.56 18.76 4.54
CA HIS A 291 14.88 18.89 5.96
C HIS A 291 14.05 17.88 6.78
N PRO A 292 14.53 16.64 6.96
CA PRO A 292 13.90 15.68 7.85
C PRO A 292 13.97 16.18 9.30
N ALA A 293 12.86 16.17 10.01
CA ALA A 293 12.80 16.60 11.40
C ALA A 293 11.80 15.76 12.20
N ALA A 294 12.31 15.01 13.19
CA ALA A 294 11.44 14.35 14.15
C ALA A 294 10.74 15.40 15.03
N ILE A 295 9.44 15.25 15.25
CA ILE A 295 8.64 16.13 16.13
C ILE A 295 8.06 15.31 17.28
N ALA A 296 7.87 15.89 18.46
CA ALA A 296 7.30 15.15 19.59
C ALA A 296 5.81 14.81 19.36
N HIS A 297 5.06 15.75 18.78
CA HIS A 297 3.63 15.67 18.51
C HIS A 297 3.23 16.76 17.51
N GLU A 298 1.99 16.78 17.04
CA GLU A 298 1.49 17.72 16.02
C GLU A 298 1.56 19.19 16.47
N ARG A 299 1.64 19.47 17.78
CA ARG A 299 1.79 20.83 18.34
C ARG A 299 3.24 21.21 18.73
N ASP A 300 4.25 20.53 18.19
CA ASP A 300 5.66 20.79 18.49
C ASP A 300 6.08 22.23 18.14
N ASP A 301 7.04 22.81 18.87
CA ASP A 301 7.48 24.19 18.64
C ASP A 301 8.09 24.40 17.25
N ARG A 302 8.69 23.37 16.64
CA ARG A 302 9.17 23.41 15.25
C ARG A 302 8.02 23.65 14.28
N VAL A 303 6.86 23.04 14.54
CA VAL A 303 5.63 23.23 13.77
C VAL A 303 5.10 24.66 14.00
N LYS A 304 4.99 25.10 15.26
CA LYS A 304 4.49 26.45 15.59
C LYS A 304 5.28 27.58 14.90
N ARG A 305 6.60 27.45 14.79
CA ARG A 305 7.47 28.45 14.13
C ARG A 305 7.19 28.63 12.64
N LEU A 306 6.53 27.66 12.01
CA LEU A 306 6.16 27.67 10.59
C LEU A 306 4.71 28.11 10.32
N ALA A 307 3.96 28.51 11.36
CA ALA A 307 2.58 28.96 11.21
C ALA A 307 2.44 30.09 10.18
N GLY A 308 1.51 29.93 9.24
CA GLY A 308 1.21 30.90 8.17
C GLY A 308 2.34 31.14 7.16
N LYS A 309 3.35 30.27 7.07
CA LYS A 309 4.53 30.47 6.18
C LYS A 309 4.62 29.49 5.03
N ILE A 310 3.81 28.43 5.03
CA ILE A 310 3.99 27.29 4.12
C ILE A 310 3.05 27.42 2.93
N ASP A 311 3.62 27.33 1.72
CA ASP A 311 2.89 27.38 0.45
C ASP A 311 2.03 26.13 0.23
N ARG A 312 2.56 24.97 0.60
CA ARG A 312 1.95 23.66 0.37
C ARG A 312 2.16 22.75 1.58
N VAL A 313 1.08 22.15 2.07
CA VAL A 313 1.12 21.19 3.17
C VAL A 313 0.45 19.90 2.73
N LEU A 314 1.18 18.79 2.80
CA LEU A 314 0.64 17.45 2.65
C LEU A 314 0.50 16.81 4.04
N VAL A 315 -0.68 16.25 4.29
CA VAL A 315 -1.00 15.42 5.45
C VAL A 315 -1.34 14.02 4.95
N ASP A 316 -0.33 13.18 4.78
CA ASP A 316 -0.50 11.74 4.56
C ASP A 316 -0.74 11.06 5.92
N ALA A 317 -1.99 11.13 6.38
CA ALA A 317 -2.30 10.91 7.78
C ALA A 317 -2.07 9.45 8.21
N PRO A 318 -1.65 9.20 9.46
CA PRO A 318 -1.68 7.85 10.00
C PRO A 318 -3.12 7.32 9.98
N CYS A 319 -3.34 6.21 9.27
CA CYS A 319 -4.65 5.62 9.05
C CYS A 319 -4.63 4.10 9.24
N SER A 320 -5.78 3.47 9.08
CA SER A 320 -5.96 2.02 9.23
C SER A 320 -5.13 1.21 8.23
N GLY A 321 -4.87 1.77 7.05
CA GLY A 321 -4.13 1.14 5.95
C GLY A 321 -4.94 0.10 5.19
N LEU A 322 -6.27 0.06 5.37
CA LEU A 322 -7.18 -0.92 4.76
C LEU A 322 -7.27 -0.83 3.23
N GLY A 323 -6.77 0.24 2.62
CA GLY A 323 -6.59 0.30 1.16
C GLY A 323 -5.41 -0.53 0.65
N THR A 324 -4.50 -0.94 1.53
CA THR A 324 -3.26 -1.64 1.15
C THR A 324 -3.30 -3.15 1.39
N LEU A 325 -4.49 -3.76 1.58
CA LEU A 325 -4.62 -5.16 1.99
C LEU A 325 -4.01 -6.17 1.00
N ARG A 326 -3.91 -5.83 -0.28
CA ARG A 326 -3.19 -6.65 -1.28
C ARG A 326 -1.69 -6.80 -0.94
N ARG A 327 -1.12 -5.78 -0.29
CA ARG A 327 0.28 -5.72 0.18
C ARG A 327 0.42 -6.18 1.62
N ASN A 328 -0.48 -5.75 2.49
CA ASN A 328 -0.46 -5.98 3.94
C ASN A 328 -1.77 -6.62 4.42
N PRO A 329 -2.04 -7.90 4.10
CA PRO A 329 -3.31 -8.57 4.39
C PRO A 329 -3.51 -8.85 5.89
N ASP A 330 -2.49 -8.69 6.73
CA ASP A 330 -2.62 -8.76 8.19
C ASP A 330 -3.38 -7.56 8.76
N LEU A 331 -3.39 -6.40 8.09
CA LEU A 331 -4.02 -5.19 8.61
C LEU A 331 -5.51 -5.38 8.91
N LYS A 332 -6.27 -6.08 8.06
CA LYS A 332 -7.70 -6.36 8.33
C LYS A 332 -7.93 -7.18 9.60
N TRP A 333 -6.93 -7.92 10.09
CA TRP A 333 -7.01 -8.71 11.32
C TRP A 333 -6.44 -7.98 12.54
N ARG A 334 -5.54 -7.02 12.31
CA ARG A 334 -4.91 -6.19 13.35
C ARG A 334 -5.70 -4.93 13.69
N GLN A 335 -6.59 -4.50 12.80
CA GLN A 335 -7.48 -3.37 13.02
C GLN A 335 -8.79 -3.80 13.70
N SER A 336 -9.45 -2.84 14.34
CA SER A 336 -10.76 -3.01 14.98
C SER A 336 -11.56 -1.71 14.84
N ALA A 337 -12.88 -1.78 14.99
CA ALA A 337 -13.74 -0.59 14.97
C ALA A 337 -13.26 0.50 15.96
N LYS A 338 -12.89 0.11 17.17
CA LYS A 338 -12.32 1.02 18.18
C LYS A 338 -11.02 1.68 17.71
N ALA A 339 -10.14 0.93 17.07
CA ALA A 339 -8.90 1.49 16.52
C ALA A 339 -9.18 2.53 15.41
N ILE A 340 -10.24 2.34 14.62
CA ILE A 340 -10.68 3.34 13.63
C ILE A 340 -11.10 4.63 14.34
N GLU A 341 -11.89 4.56 15.41
CA GLU A 341 -12.30 5.74 16.19
C GLU A 341 -11.12 6.51 16.79
N GLU A 342 -10.10 5.80 17.30
CA GLU A 342 -8.87 6.42 17.81
C GLU A 342 -8.06 7.09 16.69
N LEU A 343 -8.03 6.47 15.50
CA LEU A 343 -7.35 7.01 14.33
C LEU A 343 -8.03 8.27 13.80
N THR A 344 -9.36 8.32 13.73
CA THR A 344 -10.09 9.49 13.23
C THR A 344 -9.87 10.73 14.10
N GLN A 345 -9.88 10.57 15.43
CA GLN A 345 -9.55 11.65 16.36
C GLN A 345 -8.12 12.18 16.13
N LYS A 346 -7.17 11.27 15.94
CA LYS A 346 -5.78 11.63 15.67
C LYS A 346 -5.63 12.33 14.31
N GLN A 347 -6.33 11.85 13.29
CA GLN A 347 -6.33 12.44 11.94
C GLN A 347 -6.86 13.87 11.97
N ALA A 348 -8.00 14.11 12.65
CA ALA A 348 -8.56 15.45 12.81
C ALA A 348 -7.60 16.40 13.53
N ALA A 349 -6.99 15.97 14.64
CA ALA A 349 -6.02 16.77 15.38
C ALA A 349 -4.77 17.13 14.55
N ILE A 350 -4.26 16.17 13.78
CA ILE A 350 -3.11 16.38 12.87
C ILE A 350 -3.49 17.35 11.76
N LEU A 351 -4.64 17.16 11.10
CA LEU A 351 -5.10 17.99 10.00
C LEU A 351 -5.31 19.45 10.45
N ALA A 352 -5.98 19.66 11.59
CA ALA A 352 -6.16 20.99 12.18
C ALA A 352 -4.81 21.64 12.53
N SER A 353 -3.83 20.88 13.03
CA SER A 353 -2.50 21.42 13.32
C SER A 353 -1.76 21.84 12.05
N ALA A 354 -1.80 20.99 11.02
CA ALA A 354 -1.15 21.20 9.74
C ALA A 354 -1.75 22.40 8.98
N ALA A 355 -3.07 22.60 9.07
CA ALA A 355 -3.76 23.74 8.46
C ALA A 355 -3.20 25.09 8.93
N ARG A 356 -2.76 25.21 10.19
CA ARG A 356 -2.16 26.45 10.73
C ARG A 356 -0.86 26.86 10.04
N LEU A 357 -0.17 25.93 9.38
CA LEU A 357 1.05 26.19 8.64
C LEU A 357 0.80 26.91 7.32
N VAL A 358 -0.36 26.67 6.72
CA VAL A 358 -0.70 27.11 5.37
C VAL A 358 -0.83 28.62 5.36
N LYS A 359 -0.08 29.30 4.49
CA LYS A 359 -0.22 30.75 4.31
C LYS A 359 -1.49 31.09 3.52
N PRO A 360 -1.97 32.35 3.53
CA PRO A 360 -3.05 32.77 2.62
C PRO A 360 -2.72 32.46 1.15
N GLY A 361 -3.67 31.90 0.42
CA GLY A 361 -3.48 31.36 -0.94
C GLY A 361 -2.68 30.05 -1.02
N GLY A 362 -2.24 29.50 0.10
CA GLY A 362 -1.54 28.20 0.16
C GLY A 362 -2.50 27.02 0.05
N ARG A 363 -1.96 25.83 -0.25
CA ARG A 363 -2.74 24.60 -0.43
C ARG A 363 -2.49 23.60 0.70
N LEU A 364 -3.56 22.93 1.12
CA LEU A 364 -3.56 21.80 2.03
C LEU A 364 -4.09 20.57 1.29
N VAL A 365 -3.37 19.45 1.37
CA VAL A 365 -3.83 18.15 0.88
C VAL A 365 -3.88 17.19 2.07
N TYR A 366 -5.06 16.68 2.37
CA TYR A 366 -5.24 15.55 3.30
C TYR A 366 -5.33 14.27 2.48
N ALA A 367 -4.64 13.21 2.92
CA ALA A 367 -4.69 11.92 2.26
C ALA A 367 -4.57 10.76 3.25
N THR A 368 -5.14 9.62 2.86
CA THR A 368 -5.01 8.35 3.59
C THR A 368 -4.88 7.20 2.60
N CYS A 369 -4.37 6.05 3.08
CA CYS A 369 -4.54 4.76 2.41
C CYS A 369 -5.64 3.91 3.08
N SER A 370 -6.73 4.56 3.51
CA SER A 370 -7.94 3.91 4.00
C SER A 370 -9.02 3.87 2.92
N VAL A 371 -9.88 2.86 3.01
CA VAL A 371 -11.10 2.73 2.19
C VAL A 371 -12.36 3.04 2.98
N LEU A 372 -12.25 3.47 4.25
CA LEU A 372 -13.40 3.74 5.11
C LEU A 372 -13.79 5.22 5.09
N PRO A 373 -15.08 5.56 4.95
CA PRO A 373 -15.52 6.96 4.94
C PRO A 373 -15.21 7.72 6.22
N GLN A 374 -15.15 7.02 7.36
CA GLN A 374 -14.86 7.59 8.67
C GLN A 374 -13.49 8.25 8.74
N GLU A 375 -12.50 7.70 8.03
CA GLU A 375 -11.15 8.25 7.95
C GLU A 375 -10.96 9.20 6.76
N ASN A 376 -12.00 9.37 5.93
CA ASN A 376 -11.87 10.00 4.62
C ASN A 376 -12.85 11.17 4.50
N GLU A 377 -14.00 10.95 3.86
CA GLU A 377 -15.03 11.97 3.65
C GLU A 377 -15.45 12.62 4.98
N ALA A 378 -15.67 11.83 6.03
CA ALA A 378 -16.09 12.38 7.33
C ALA A 378 -15.05 13.33 7.94
N ILE A 379 -13.75 13.07 7.76
CA ILE A 379 -12.67 13.96 8.20
C ILE A 379 -12.63 15.22 7.34
N ALA A 380 -12.76 15.07 6.02
CA ALA A 380 -12.76 16.19 5.08
C ALA A 380 -13.94 17.13 5.31
N ASP A 381 -15.15 16.58 5.48
CA ASP A 381 -16.38 17.34 5.71
C ASP A 381 -16.34 18.07 7.06
N ALA A 382 -15.88 17.40 8.12
CA ALA A 382 -15.71 18.03 9.44
C ALA A 382 -14.69 19.17 9.39
N PHE A 383 -13.55 18.97 8.71
CA PHE A 383 -12.56 20.01 8.52
C PHE A 383 -13.14 21.22 7.76
N ALA A 384 -13.87 20.99 6.67
CA ALA A 384 -14.48 22.05 5.88
C ALA A 384 -15.52 22.86 6.68
N ALA A 385 -16.26 22.20 7.57
CA ALA A 385 -17.23 22.87 8.46
C ALA A 385 -16.55 23.74 9.53
N GLU A 386 -15.43 23.28 10.10
CA GLU A 386 -14.72 23.98 11.18
C GLU A 386 -13.77 25.09 10.66
N HIS A 387 -13.27 24.96 9.44
CA HIS A 387 -12.24 25.83 8.87
C HIS A 387 -12.75 26.68 7.70
N SER A 388 -13.59 27.68 8.02
CA SER A 388 -14.18 28.58 7.01
C SER A 388 -13.16 29.44 6.26
N ASP A 389 -11.90 29.51 6.70
CA ASP A 389 -10.79 30.14 5.98
C ASP A 389 -10.18 29.24 4.89
N PHE A 390 -10.65 28.01 4.74
CA PHE A 390 -10.28 27.08 3.66
C PHE A 390 -11.45 26.88 2.70
N VAL A 391 -11.13 26.79 1.42
CA VAL A 391 -12.09 26.50 0.34
C VAL A 391 -11.71 25.16 -0.28
N ALA A 392 -12.65 24.22 -0.29
CA ALA A 392 -12.46 22.92 -0.92
C ALA A 392 -12.21 23.10 -2.42
N MET A 393 -11.26 22.34 -2.96
CA MET A 393 -10.97 22.29 -4.39
C MET A 393 -11.52 20.99 -4.95
N ASP A 394 -12.13 21.05 -6.13
CA ASP A 394 -12.52 19.85 -6.87
C ASP A 394 -11.27 19.08 -7.32
N ALA A 395 -11.17 17.82 -6.91
CA ALA A 395 -10.02 16.98 -7.23
C ALA A 395 -9.95 16.65 -8.72
N GLY A 396 -11.08 16.46 -9.40
CA GLY A 396 -11.14 16.21 -10.84
C GLY A 396 -10.60 17.37 -11.65
N GLU A 397 -11.04 18.60 -11.35
CA GLU A 397 -10.50 19.82 -11.97
C GLU A 397 -9.00 19.96 -11.74
N LEU A 398 -8.55 19.70 -10.52
CA LEU A 398 -7.13 19.75 -10.18
C LEU A 398 -6.31 18.72 -10.97
N LEU A 399 -6.79 17.48 -11.07
CA LEU A 399 -6.12 16.43 -11.85
C LEU A 399 -6.07 16.79 -13.34
N ALA A 400 -7.14 17.37 -13.88
CA ALA A 400 -7.17 17.87 -15.25
C ALA A 400 -6.14 19.00 -15.48
N GLN A 401 -6.03 19.96 -14.55
CA GLN A 401 -5.00 21.02 -14.58
C GLN A 401 -3.58 20.44 -14.54
N LEU A 402 -3.38 19.37 -13.76
CA LEU A 402 -2.13 18.64 -13.66
C LEU A 402 -1.87 17.68 -14.84
N LYS A 403 -2.81 17.63 -15.80
CA LYS A 403 -2.75 16.77 -17.00
C LYS A 403 -2.65 15.28 -16.67
N VAL A 404 -3.31 14.86 -15.59
CA VAL A 404 -3.48 13.44 -15.28
C VAL A 404 -4.49 12.87 -16.25
N GLU A 405 -4.07 11.88 -17.03
CA GLU A 405 -4.94 11.19 -17.98
C GLU A 405 -6.08 10.49 -17.22
N ARG A 406 -7.31 10.67 -17.71
CA ARG A 406 -8.52 10.08 -17.11
C ARG A 406 -8.68 10.44 -15.62
N GLY A 407 -8.28 11.64 -15.21
CA GLY A 407 -8.35 12.07 -13.81
C GLY A 407 -9.77 12.06 -13.23
N ASP A 408 -10.80 12.22 -14.05
CA ASP A 408 -12.22 12.19 -13.67
C ASP A 408 -12.63 10.84 -13.07
N VAL A 409 -12.14 9.72 -13.63
CA VAL A 409 -12.51 8.38 -13.15
C VAL A 409 -11.83 8.02 -11.83
N LEU A 410 -10.87 8.83 -11.39
CA LEU A 410 -10.14 8.66 -10.13
C LEU A 410 -10.81 9.34 -8.94
N CYS A 411 -11.91 10.05 -9.19
CA CYS A 411 -12.56 10.88 -8.21
C CYS A 411 -13.96 10.38 -7.83
N SER A 412 -14.46 10.85 -6.69
CA SER A 412 -15.83 10.62 -6.22
C SER A 412 -16.28 11.73 -5.27
N GLY A 413 -17.59 11.85 -5.06
CA GLY A 413 -18.17 12.70 -4.02
C GLY A 413 -18.34 14.17 -4.42
N GLY A 414 -19.03 14.92 -3.56
CA GLY A 414 -19.51 16.28 -3.84
C GLY A 414 -20.59 16.33 -4.92
N GLU A 415 -21.06 17.54 -5.23
CA GLU A 415 -22.15 17.77 -6.20
C GLU A 415 -21.76 17.40 -7.64
N THR A 416 -20.49 17.61 -7.98
CA THR A 416 -19.89 17.29 -9.30
C THR A 416 -19.55 15.80 -9.44
N GLY A 417 -19.54 15.05 -8.34
CA GLY A 417 -19.03 13.68 -8.30
C GLY A 417 -17.50 13.57 -8.36
N THR A 418 -16.77 14.69 -8.36
CA THR A 418 -15.30 14.71 -8.51
C THR A 418 -14.56 15.44 -7.38
N GLN A 419 -15.23 15.71 -6.27
CA GLN A 419 -14.70 16.51 -5.15
C GLN A 419 -13.44 15.90 -4.53
N TYR A 420 -13.38 14.58 -4.40
CA TYR A 420 -12.30 13.87 -3.74
C TYR A 420 -11.59 12.92 -4.69
N LEU A 421 -10.28 12.77 -4.58
CA LEU A 421 -9.60 11.60 -5.16
C LEU A 421 -10.04 10.37 -4.36
N ARG A 422 -10.53 9.33 -5.03
CA ARG A 422 -10.93 8.07 -4.43
C ARG A 422 -10.49 6.90 -5.29
N LEU A 423 -9.44 6.22 -4.85
CA LEU A 423 -8.88 5.10 -5.56
C LEU A 423 -9.38 3.77 -5.01
N TRP A 424 -9.69 2.84 -5.92
CA TRP A 424 -10.20 1.52 -5.62
C TRP A 424 -9.39 0.45 -6.35
N PRO A 425 -8.88 -0.58 -5.66
CA PRO A 425 -8.01 -1.58 -6.28
C PRO A 425 -8.62 -2.35 -7.44
N GLN A 426 -9.91 -2.68 -7.36
CA GLN A 426 -10.67 -3.37 -8.40
C GLN A 426 -10.99 -2.50 -9.62
N ARG A 427 -10.93 -1.17 -9.49
CA ARG A 427 -11.26 -0.23 -10.57
C ARG A 427 -10.03 0.36 -11.24
N HIS A 428 -9.01 0.68 -10.44
CA HIS A 428 -7.86 1.48 -10.86
C HIS A 428 -6.54 0.70 -10.79
N GLU A 429 -6.57 -0.54 -10.28
CA GLU A 429 -5.39 -1.40 -10.09
C GLU A 429 -4.31 -0.83 -9.15
N THR A 430 -4.55 0.30 -8.48
CA THR A 430 -3.72 0.87 -7.41
C THR A 430 -4.12 0.30 -6.04
N ASP A 431 -3.41 0.64 -4.97
CA ASP A 431 -4.01 0.49 -3.64
C ASP A 431 -5.19 1.45 -3.45
N GLY A 432 -5.99 1.20 -2.40
CA GLY A 432 -7.07 2.11 -1.99
C GLY A 432 -6.51 3.37 -1.36
N PHE A 433 -6.90 4.53 -1.89
CA PHE A 433 -6.47 5.83 -1.38
C PHE A 433 -7.61 6.85 -1.42
N PHE A 434 -7.45 7.87 -0.59
CA PHE A 434 -8.31 9.04 -0.57
C PHE A 434 -7.48 10.32 -0.54
N ALA A 435 -7.96 11.38 -1.18
CA ALA A 435 -7.44 12.72 -0.98
C ALA A 435 -8.53 13.80 -1.03
N ALA A 436 -8.41 14.77 -0.13
CA ALA A 436 -9.17 16.00 -0.13
C ALA A 436 -8.20 17.20 -0.18
N VAL A 437 -8.58 18.23 -0.94
CA VAL A 437 -7.70 19.37 -1.23
C VAL A 437 -8.42 20.66 -0.91
N TRP A 438 -7.72 21.58 -0.26
CA TRP A 438 -8.21 22.91 0.04
C TRP A 438 -7.18 23.98 -0.31
N THR A 439 -7.66 25.17 -0.63
CA THR A 439 -6.85 26.40 -0.67
C THR A 439 -7.27 27.33 0.46
N ARG A 440 -6.30 27.90 1.16
CA ARG A 440 -6.57 28.92 2.18
C ARG A 440 -6.94 30.25 1.52
N LYS A 441 -7.97 30.93 2.02
CA LYS A 441 -8.40 32.24 1.51
C LYS A 441 -7.26 33.27 1.62
N PRO A 442 -7.18 34.24 0.68
CA PRO A 442 -6.16 35.30 0.68
C PRO A 442 -6.18 36.21 1.90
#